data_AF-A0A9D7EZP2-F1
#
_entry.id   AF-A0A9D7EZP2-F1
#
_cell.length_a   1.000
_cell.length_b   1.000
_cell.length_c   1.000
_cell.angle_alpha   90.00
_cell.angle_beta   90.00
_cell.angle_gamma   90.00
#
_symmetry.space_group_name_H-M   'P 1'
#
loop_
_entity.id
_entity.type
_entity.pdbx_description
1 polymer ?
#
loop_
_entity_poly.entity_id
_entity_poly.type
_entity_poly.pdbx_seq_one_letter_code
_entity_poly.pdbx_strand_id
1 'polypeptide(L)'
;MNASIESEKDQLIYIQRKRKTGNEDFHLIKVGETLHDIAQSQAIRLESLQELNWLKKKDIPAVGEKLSLKSKADSMPKLALREKYSINTVNKSK
;
A
#
# COMPACT_ATOMS: atom_id res chain seq x y z
N MET A 1 16.21 2.20 23.46
CA MET A 1 15.70 0.81 23.44
C MET A 1 14.26 0.90 23.00
N ASN A 2 13.99 0.71 21.70
CA ASN A 2 12.74 1.16 21.10
C ASN A 2 12.09 -0.03 20.40
N ALA A 3 11.03 -0.51 21.05
CA ALA A 3 9.91 -1.25 20.51
C ALA A 3 10.22 -2.58 19.80
N SER A 4 9.84 -3.65 20.50
CA SER A 4 9.34 -4.90 19.94
C SER A 4 8.61 -4.69 18.62
N ILE A 5 9.06 -5.35 17.56
CA ILE A 5 8.19 -5.66 16.43
C ILE A 5 8.08 -7.17 16.42
N GLU A 6 7.02 -7.59 17.09
CA GLU A 6 6.46 -8.93 17.15
C GLU A 6 6.50 -9.61 15.77
N SER A 7 7.39 -10.58 15.58
CA SER A 7 7.34 -11.50 14.44
C SER A 7 6.38 -12.65 14.78
N GLU A 8 5.17 -12.35 15.24
CA GLU A 8 4.13 -13.34 15.57
C GLU A 8 3.31 -13.77 14.35
N LYS A 9 3.53 -13.17 13.18
CA LYS A 9 2.87 -13.60 11.95
C LYS A 9 3.80 -14.53 11.21
N ASP A 10 3.36 -15.76 10.94
CA ASP A 10 4.03 -16.66 10.01
C ASP A 10 4.25 -15.95 8.66
N GLN A 11 5.47 -15.49 8.41
CA GLN A 11 5.81 -14.74 7.20
C GLN A 11 6.22 -15.71 6.11
N LEU A 12 5.58 -15.62 4.94
CA LEU A 12 5.98 -16.39 3.76
C LEU A 12 7.42 -16.00 3.34
N ILE A 13 8.37 -16.94 3.44
CA ILE A 13 9.73 -16.66 2.97
C ILE A 13 9.85 -17.07 1.51
N TYR A 14 10.15 -16.10 0.64
CA TYR A 14 10.41 -16.37 -0.76
C TYR A 14 11.87 -16.74 -0.98
N ILE A 15 12.13 -18.01 -1.32
CA ILE A 15 13.47 -18.51 -1.70
C ILE A 15 13.97 -17.93 -3.03
N GLN A 16 13.05 -17.48 -3.87
CA GLN A 16 13.33 -16.88 -5.18
C GLN A 16 12.94 -15.41 -5.15
N ARG A 17 13.64 -14.59 -5.93
CA ARG A 17 13.32 -13.16 -6.02
C ARG A 17 11.88 -12.98 -6.52
N LYS A 18 11.05 -12.26 -5.76
CA LYS A 18 9.67 -11.90 -6.12
C LYS A 18 9.58 -11.34 -7.54
N ARG A 19 8.43 -11.46 -8.20
CA ARG A 19 8.24 -10.99 -9.58
C ARG A 19 8.06 -9.47 -9.62
N LYS A 20 8.19 -8.88 -10.81
CA LYS A 20 7.86 -7.45 -11.04
C LYS A 20 6.36 -7.20 -11.17
N THR A 21 5.58 -8.25 -11.36
CA THR A 21 4.13 -8.22 -11.47
C THR A 21 3.51 -9.16 -10.43
N GLY A 22 2.29 -8.86 -10.01
CA GLY A 22 1.51 -9.69 -9.11
C GLY A 22 0.79 -10.83 -9.82
N ASN A 23 0.11 -11.65 -9.03
CA ASN A 23 -0.67 -12.78 -9.54
C ASN A 23 -2.00 -12.31 -10.13
N GLU A 24 -2.67 -11.38 -9.44
CA GLU A 24 -3.93 -10.77 -9.89
C GLU A 24 -3.69 -9.54 -10.76
N ASP A 25 -4.69 -9.07 -11.49
CA ASP A 25 -4.57 -7.83 -12.29
C ASP A 25 -4.61 -6.59 -11.38
N PHE A 26 -5.46 -6.63 -10.36
CA PHE A 26 -5.70 -5.53 -9.44
C PHE A 26 -5.99 -6.04 -8.02
N HIS A 27 -5.73 -5.19 -7.03
CA HIS A 27 -6.04 -5.45 -5.64
C HIS A 27 -6.70 -4.23 -4.98
N LEU A 28 -7.74 -4.47 -4.18
CA LEU A 28 -8.42 -3.44 -3.40
C LEU A 28 -7.83 -3.39 -2.00
N ILE A 29 -7.35 -2.21 -1.57
CA ILE A 29 -6.72 -2.05 -0.26
C ILE A 29 -7.77 -2.18 0.84
N LYS A 30 -7.56 -3.11 1.78
CA LYS A 30 -8.41 -3.28 2.95
C LYS A 30 -7.90 -2.46 4.14
N VAL A 31 -8.79 -2.25 5.12
CA VAL A 31 -8.46 -1.54 6.36
C VAL A 31 -7.35 -2.31 7.10
N GLY A 32 -6.25 -1.63 7.42
CA GLY A 32 -5.14 -2.20 8.17
C GLY A 32 -4.12 -2.97 7.34
N GLU A 33 -4.31 -3.10 6.02
CA GLU A 33 -3.27 -3.63 5.12
C GLU A 33 -2.24 -2.56 4.78
N THR A 34 -0.97 -2.96 4.73
CA THR A 34 0.11 -2.11 4.23
C THR A 34 0.51 -2.51 2.82
N LEU A 35 1.18 -1.61 2.09
CA LEU A 35 1.80 -1.96 0.79
C LEU A 35 2.75 -3.15 0.91
N HIS A 36 3.41 -3.33 2.06
CA HIS A 36 4.28 -4.47 2.30
C HIS A 36 3.48 -5.77 2.37
N ASP A 37 2.36 -5.79 3.11
CA ASP A 37 1.48 -6.95 3.22
C ASP A 37 0.89 -7.34 1.86
N ILE A 38 0.47 -6.35 1.07
CA ILE A 38 -0.05 -6.57 -0.29
C ILE A 38 1.05 -7.12 -1.19
N ALA A 39 2.25 -6.53 -1.15
CA ALA A 39 3.40 -7.01 -1.93
C ALA A 39 3.82 -8.43 -1.52
N GLN A 40 3.65 -8.77 -0.24
CA GLN A 40 3.88 -10.10 0.30
C GLN A 40 2.83 -11.09 -0.21
N SER A 41 1.54 -10.80 -0.03
CA SER A 41 0.43 -11.65 -0.45
C SER A 41 0.44 -11.91 -1.97
N GLN A 42 0.71 -10.87 -2.76
CA GLN A 42 0.67 -10.92 -4.23
C GLN A 42 1.98 -11.37 -4.88
N ALA A 43 2.98 -11.76 -4.07
CA ALA A 43 4.31 -12.19 -4.53
C ALA A 43 5.02 -11.19 -5.49
N ILE A 44 4.73 -9.90 -5.33
CA ILE A 44 5.27 -8.81 -6.15
C ILE A 44 6.34 -8.04 -5.36
N ARG A 45 7.35 -7.51 -6.05
CA ARG A 45 8.30 -6.58 -5.43
C ARG A 45 7.57 -5.30 -5.03
N LEU A 46 7.83 -4.85 -3.81
CA LEU A 46 7.28 -3.60 -3.29
C LEU A 46 7.63 -2.39 -4.18
N GLU A 47 8.86 -2.34 -4.71
CA GLU A 47 9.31 -1.29 -5.63
C GLU A 47 8.49 -1.31 -6.93
N SER A 48 8.28 -2.50 -7.51
CA SER A 48 7.48 -2.63 -8.73
C SER A 48 6.00 -2.29 -8.48
N LEU A 49 5.44 -2.70 -7.34
CA LEU A 49 4.09 -2.30 -6.94
C LEU A 49 3.95 -0.77 -6.89
N GLN A 50 4.93 -0.08 -6.33
CA GLN A 50 4.95 1.38 -6.28
C GLN A 50 5.07 2.00 -7.68
N GLU A 51 5.99 1.50 -8.51
CA GLU A 51 6.19 1.97 -9.89
C GLU A 51 4.92 1.82 -10.74
N LEU A 52 4.22 0.69 -10.62
CA LEU A 52 2.98 0.44 -11.35
C LEU A 52 1.88 1.44 -10.95
N ASN A 53 1.85 1.86 -9.68
CA ASN A 53 0.80 2.75 -9.14
C ASN A 53 1.24 4.22 -9.00
N TRP A 54 2.41 4.57 -9.54
CA TRP A 54 3.00 5.91 -9.50
C TRP A 54 3.20 6.43 -8.06
N LEU A 55 3.41 5.51 -7.13
CA LEU A 55 3.65 5.80 -5.72
C LEU A 55 5.14 6.01 -5.47
N LYS A 56 5.47 6.93 -4.57
CA LYS A 56 6.82 7.07 -4.01
C LYS A 56 6.97 6.18 -2.78
N LYS A 57 8.23 5.97 -2.36
CA LYS A 57 8.58 5.14 -1.18
C LYS A 57 7.88 5.51 0.12
N LYS A 58 7.44 6.76 0.26
CA LYS A 58 6.76 7.27 1.47
C LYS A 58 5.25 7.45 1.27
N ASP A 59 4.74 7.17 0.08
CA ASP A 59 3.34 7.35 -0.23
C ASP A 59 2.55 6.16 0.31
N ILE A 60 1.47 6.47 1.01
CA ILE A 60 0.57 5.48 1.59
C ILE A 60 -0.78 5.65 0.89
N PRO A 61 -1.23 4.70 0.06
CA PRO A 61 -2.53 4.80 -0.59
C PRO A 61 -3.67 4.71 0.44
N ALA A 62 -4.79 5.35 0.11
CA ALA A 62 -6.00 5.34 0.92
C ALA A 62 -6.67 3.97 0.88
N VAL A 63 -7.35 3.62 1.97
CA VAL A 63 -8.11 2.38 2.06
C VAL A 63 -9.28 2.43 1.06
N GLY A 64 -9.55 1.31 0.40
CA GLY A 64 -10.59 1.20 -0.63
C GLY A 64 -10.12 1.57 -2.04
N GLU A 65 -8.90 2.09 -2.19
CA GLU A 65 -8.34 2.36 -3.51
C GLU A 65 -7.89 1.08 -4.22
N LYS A 66 -7.93 1.13 -5.56
CA LYS A 66 -7.56 0.02 -6.45
C LYS A 66 -6.09 0.16 -6.86
N LEU A 67 -5.29 -0.85 -6.55
CA LEU A 67 -3.90 -0.95 -6.98
C LEU A 67 -3.77 -1.88 -8.18
N SER A 68 -3.02 -1.43 -9.19
CA SER A 68 -2.61 -2.24 -10.34
C SER A 68 -1.41 -3.11 -10.01
N LEU A 69 -1.46 -4.38 -10.42
CA LEU A 69 -0.46 -5.39 -10.10
C LEU A 69 0.26 -5.94 -11.33
N LYS A 70 -0.29 -5.79 -12.54
CA LYS A 70 0.35 -6.28 -13.79
C LYS A 70 0.79 -5.19 -14.74
N SER A 71 -0.03 -4.16 -14.91
CA SER A 71 0.23 -3.03 -15.82
C SER A 71 0.37 -1.72 -15.04
N LYS A 72 0.95 -0.70 -15.68
CA LYS A 72 0.93 0.65 -15.09
C LYS A 72 -0.52 1.10 -14.93
N ALA A 73 -0.84 1.65 -13.77
CA ALA A 73 -2.12 2.28 -13.50
C ALA A 73 -2.26 3.54 -14.37
N ASP A 74 -3.49 3.83 -14.79
CA ASP A 74 -3.80 5.03 -15.57
C ASP A 74 -3.65 6.32 -14.75
N SER A 75 -3.84 6.21 -13.42
CA SER A 75 -3.75 7.32 -12.49
C SER A 75 -3.19 6.89 -11.13
N MET A 76 -2.53 7.82 -10.45
CA MET A 76 -2.09 7.65 -9.08
C MET A 76 -3.30 7.48 -8.14
N PRO A 77 -3.31 6.46 -7.26
CA PRO A 77 -4.40 6.27 -6.29
C PRO A 77 -4.35 7.37 -5.22
N LYS A 78 -5.48 7.61 -4.55
CA LYS A 78 -5.55 8.62 -3.48
C LYS A 78 -4.63 8.22 -2.32
N LEU A 79 -4.00 9.21 -1.69
CA LEU A 79 -3.09 8.99 -0.55
C LEU A 79 -3.79 9.22 0.78
N ALA A 80 -3.59 8.32 1.74
CA ALA A 80 -4.13 8.39 3.09
C ALA A 80 -3.60 9.61 3.88
N LEU A 81 -2.37 10.06 3.60
CA LEU A 81 -1.71 11.11 4.39
C LEU A 81 -2.16 12.53 4.00
N ARG A 82 -2.76 12.72 2.82
CA ARG A 82 -3.20 14.07 2.38
C ARG A 82 -4.47 14.54 3.09
N GLU A 83 -5.27 13.64 3.66
CA GLU A 83 -6.51 14.00 4.36
C GLU A 83 -6.29 14.32 5.85
N LYS A 84 -5.21 13.83 6.47
CA LYS A 84 -4.99 14.00 7.93
C LYS A 84 -4.38 15.35 8.34
N TYR A 85 -3.98 16.20 7.38
CA TYR A 85 -3.48 17.56 7.64
C TYR A 85 -4.44 18.67 7.20
N SER A 86 -5.68 18.35 6.81
CA SER A 86 -6.76 19.34 6.86
C SER A 86 -7.08 19.61 8.33
N ILE A 87 -6.34 20.53 8.93
CA ILE A 87 -6.65 21.12 10.23
C ILE A 87 -8.11 21.61 10.23
N ASN A 88 -8.93 21.02 11.10
CA ASN A 88 -10.25 21.47 11.57
C ASN A 88 -10.97 22.54 10.72
N THR A 89 -11.80 22.10 9.78
CA THR A 89 -12.91 22.91 9.27
C THR A 89 -14.25 22.30 9.64
N VAL A 90 -14.61 22.27 10.93
CA VAL A 90 -16.00 22.49 11.39
C VAL A 90 -15.95 22.97 12.85
N ASN A 91 -16.04 24.29 13.06
CA ASN A 91 -16.86 24.80 14.16
C ASN A 91 -17.90 25.73 13.54
N LYS A 92 -19.05 25.12 13.24
CA LYS A 92 -20.28 25.82 12.92
C LYS A 92 -20.89 26.28 14.25
N SER A 93 -20.86 27.57 14.55
CA SER A 93 -21.89 28.20 15.38
C SER A 93 -21.81 29.72 15.38
N LYS A 94 -22.92 30.28 14.88
CA LYS A 94 -23.49 31.62 15.06
C LYS A 94 -22.89 32.79 14.27
#